data_AF-G0SDD2-F1
#
_entry.id   AF-G0SDD2-F1
#
_cell.length_a   1.000
_cell.length_b   1.000
_cell.length_c   1.000
_cell.angle_alpha   90.00
_cell.angle_beta   90.00
_cell.angle_gamma   90.00
#
_symmetry.space_group_name_H-M   'P 1'
#
loop_
_entity.id
_entity.type
_entity.pdbx_description
1 polymer ?
#
loop_
_entity_poly.entity_id
_entity_poly.type
_entity_poly.pdbx_seq_one_letter_code
_entity_poly.pdbx_strand_id
1 'polypeptide(L)'
;METLLSLAFDNLSSFDPGKIKKGLKQVEGLLAQICLSGPSSSRKHADPQHHQQQQQQQQQQQQQPTRKMLSDLSSDPAFREFFKLQEGFEWNIAQRLLATLDWLVVRGGDGQYDLLIVNALDLLQGVLLLHPPSKALFTRSVHMNLLLDLLEPINSAAIQSATVITLVVALLDMPQNVRVFEQLDGLLTVTSLFRSRETNRDVKFRLTEFLYFYLTPETPPVAQKAGRDGSSPNGEAFKSPGRAGKKGGEKSGSGVTLSVEEKKQLVDRYLPGLVDELLRDLDTYKPFGGILS
;
A
#
# COMPACT_ATOMS: atom_id res chain seq x y z
N MET A 1 -15.39 4.70 15.84
CA MET A 1 -14.10 4.80 15.10
C MET A 1 -13.74 6.26 14.86
N GLU A 2 -14.67 7.08 14.38
CA GLU A 2 -14.51 8.53 14.18
C GLU A 2 -13.89 9.27 15.37
N THR A 3 -14.38 9.08 16.60
CA THR A 3 -13.80 9.74 17.79
C THR A 3 -12.33 9.38 18.02
N LEU A 4 -11.92 8.14 17.73
CA LEU A 4 -10.53 7.70 17.83
C LEU A 4 -9.68 8.37 16.74
N LEU A 5 -10.21 8.44 15.52
CA LEU A 5 -9.54 9.13 14.41
C LEU A 5 -9.41 10.63 14.68
N SER A 6 -10.45 11.27 15.23
CA SER A 6 -10.41 12.69 15.60
C SER A 6 -9.28 12.95 16.58
N LEU A 7 -9.22 12.18 17.66
CA LEU A 7 -8.17 12.32 18.67
C LEU A 7 -6.77 12.01 18.10
N ALA A 8 -6.66 11.00 17.23
CA ALA A 8 -5.41 10.69 16.56
C ALA A 8 -4.98 11.85 15.64
N PHE A 9 -5.90 12.44 14.89
CA PHE A 9 -5.62 13.50 13.93
C PHE A 9 -5.27 14.81 14.61
N ASP A 10 -5.89 15.14 15.74
CA ASP A 10 -5.51 16.27 16.58
C ASP A 10 -4.07 16.13 17.09
N ASN A 11 -3.68 14.90 17.49
CA ASN A 11 -2.32 14.59 17.92
C ASN A 11 -1.32 14.64 16.76
N LEU A 12 -1.66 14.09 15.59
CA LEU A 12 -0.82 14.10 14.39
C LEU A 12 -0.64 15.49 13.78
N SER A 13 -1.63 16.37 13.95
CA SER A 13 -1.58 17.76 13.49
C SER A 13 -0.92 18.68 14.51
N SER A 14 -0.51 18.14 15.67
CA SER A 14 0.25 18.90 16.65
C SER A 14 1.71 19.04 16.20
N PHE A 15 2.35 20.14 16.59
CA PHE A 15 3.77 20.38 16.34
C PHE A 15 4.68 19.75 17.41
N ASP A 16 4.11 18.98 18.33
CA ASP A 16 4.82 18.38 19.47
C ASP A 16 5.18 16.91 19.15
N PRO A 17 6.48 16.53 19.20
CA PRO A 17 6.90 15.16 18.87
C PRO A 17 6.22 14.09 19.74
N GLY A 18 5.95 14.39 21.02
CA GLY A 18 5.30 13.48 21.95
C GLY A 18 3.84 13.20 21.58
N LYS A 19 3.11 14.25 21.21
CA LYS A 19 1.74 14.14 20.68
C LYS A 19 1.71 13.44 19.33
N ILE A 20 2.60 13.76 18.39
CA ILE A 20 2.67 13.05 17.10
C ILE A 20 2.88 11.55 17.34
N LYS A 21 3.84 11.17 18.19
CA LYS A 21 4.08 9.78 18.59
C LYS A 21 2.82 9.12 19.15
N LYS A 22 2.05 9.85 19.97
CA LYS A 22 0.77 9.37 20.51
C LYS A 22 -0.28 9.17 19.40
N GLY A 23 -0.38 10.11 18.46
CA GLY A 23 -1.27 10.01 17.30
C GLY A 23 -0.95 8.80 16.43
N LEU A 24 0.33 8.58 16.11
CA LEU A 24 0.79 7.40 15.36
C LEU A 24 0.41 6.09 16.08
N LYS A 25 0.64 6.01 17.40
CA LYS A 25 0.23 4.84 18.20
C LYS A 25 -1.28 4.60 18.22
N GLN A 26 -2.09 5.66 18.18
CA GLN A 26 -3.55 5.54 18.12
C GLN A 26 -4.00 4.97 16.78
N VAL A 27 -3.39 5.43 15.67
CA VAL A 27 -3.60 4.86 14.34
C VAL A 27 -3.16 3.39 14.31
N GLU A 28 -1.96 3.09 14.79
CA GLU A 28 -1.43 1.72 14.89
C GLU A 28 -2.37 0.79 15.65
N GLY A 29 -2.86 1.22 16.82
CA GLY A 29 -3.81 0.46 17.62
C GLY A 29 -5.12 0.19 16.90
N LEU A 30 -5.62 1.15 16.13
CA LEU A 30 -6.82 0.98 15.31
C LEU A 30 -6.59 -0.07 14.19
N LEU A 31 -5.47 0.05 13.45
CA LEU A 31 -5.14 -0.91 12.39
C LEU A 31 -4.93 -2.32 12.95
N ALA A 32 -4.28 -2.44 14.11
CA ALA A 32 -4.09 -3.70 14.79
C ALA A 32 -5.43 -4.36 15.17
N GLN A 33 -6.40 -3.60 15.69
CA GLN A 33 -7.74 -4.12 16.01
C GLN A 33 -8.48 -4.65 14.78
N ILE A 34 -8.30 -4.00 13.63
CA ILE A 34 -8.88 -4.44 12.37
C ILE A 34 -8.25 -5.75 11.91
N CYS A 35 -6.91 -5.83 11.92
CA CYS A 35 -6.15 -6.95 11.36
C CYS A 35 -6.06 -8.19 12.27
N LEU A 36 -6.24 -8.04 13.58
CA LEU A 36 -6.08 -9.12 14.55
C LEU A 36 -7.44 -9.66 14.99
N SER A 37 -7.51 -10.98 15.15
CA SER A 37 -8.66 -11.61 15.80
C SER A 37 -8.61 -11.31 17.30
N GLY A 38 -9.72 -10.86 17.87
CA GLY A 38 -9.82 -10.71 19.32
C GLY A 38 -9.62 -12.06 20.03
N PRO A 39 -9.12 -12.06 21.27
CA PRO A 39 -9.14 -13.27 22.08
C PRO A 39 -10.60 -13.69 22.27
N SER A 40 -10.97 -14.85 21.74
CA SER A 40 -12.29 -15.52 21.82
C SER A 40 -13.41 -15.09 20.85
N SER A 41 -13.43 -15.71 19.67
CA SER A 41 -14.68 -16.07 18.98
C SER A 41 -14.70 -17.53 18.48
N SER A 42 -13.66 -18.32 18.81
CA SER A 42 -13.59 -19.77 18.57
C SER A 42 -14.16 -20.61 19.73
N ARG A 43 -15.24 -20.16 20.39
CA ARG A 43 -16.07 -21.05 21.23
C ARG A 43 -17.34 -21.41 20.47
N LYS A 44 -17.20 -22.21 19.41
CA LYS A 44 -18.33 -23.01 18.89
C LYS A 44 -18.23 -24.40 19.52
N HIS A 45 -19.21 -24.71 20.36
CA HIS A 45 -19.58 -26.03 20.90
C HIS A 45 -18.45 -26.90 21.47
N ALA A 46 -18.12 -26.69 22.74
CA ALA A 46 -17.58 -27.76 23.58
C ALA A 46 -18.64 -28.15 24.62
N ASP A 47 -19.02 -29.42 24.57
CA ASP A 47 -19.99 -30.13 25.40
C ASP A 47 -19.68 -30.01 26.91
N PRO A 48 -20.65 -29.80 27.82
CA PRO A 48 -20.37 -29.45 29.22
C PRO A 48 -19.95 -30.60 30.16
N GLN A 49 -19.55 -31.78 29.66
CA GLN A 49 -19.49 -32.99 30.52
C GLN A 49 -18.11 -33.53 30.95
N HIS A 50 -17.00 -32.87 30.67
CA HIS A 50 -15.70 -33.30 31.22
C HIS A 50 -14.92 -32.14 31.86
N HIS A 51 -15.40 -31.67 33.01
CA HIS A 51 -14.69 -30.73 33.88
C HIS A 51 -14.45 -31.35 35.26
N GLN A 52 -13.43 -32.21 35.37
CA GLN A 52 -12.69 -32.48 36.62
C GLN A 52 -11.55 -33.46 36.31
N GLN A 53 -10.40 -32.97 35.81
CA GLN A 53 -9.06 -33.54 36.11
C GLN A 53 -7.85 -32.92 35.38
N GLN A 54 -7.97 -31.86 34.58
CA GLN A 54 -6.79 -31.24 33.93
C GLN A 54 -6.51 -29.80 34.36
N GLN A 55 -6.35 -29.57 35.67
CA GLN A 55 -6.12 -28.21 36.21
C GLN A 55 -4.69 -27.91 36.67
N GLN A 56 -3.65 -28.62 36.20
CA GLN A 56 -2.28 -28.34 36.66
C GLN A 56 -1.17 -28.19 35.58
N GLN A 57 -1.47 -28.00 34.29
CA GLN A 57 -0.42 -27.79 33.28
C GLN A 57 -0.69 -26.71 32.21
N GLN A 58 -1.44 -25.66 32.52
CA GLN A 58 -1.57 -24.50 31.61
C GLN A 58 -1.28 -23.18 32.33
N GLN A 59 0.00 -22.92 32.59
CA GLN A 59 0.50 -21.56 32.77
C GLN A 59 1.69 -21.38 31.83
N GLN A 60 1.63 -20.32 31.01
CA GLN A 60 2.63 -19.85 30.02
C GLN A 60 2.51 -20.32 28.55
N GLN A 61 1.33 -20.22 27.95
CA GLN A 61 1.27 -19.80 26.55
C GLN A 61 0.44 -18.51 26.45
N GLN A 62 1.14 -17.38 26.35
CA GLN A 62 0.53 -16.13 25.88
C GLN A 62 -0.05 -16.43 24.49
N GLN A 63 -1.38 -16.57 24.41
CA GLN A 63 -2.07 -16.71 23.13
C GLN A 63 -1.85 -15.42 22.35
N GLN A 64 -0.89 -15.43 21.44
CA GLN A 64 -0.71 -14.34 20.49
C GLN A 64 -1.99 -14.24 19.66
N PRO A 65 -2.55 -13.03 19.48
CA PRO A 65 -3.77 -12.86 18.70
C PRO A 65 -3.54 -13.38 17.28
N THR A 66 -4.45 -14.23 16.80
CA THR A 66 -4.35 -14.81 15.45
C THR A 66 -4.64 -13.76 14.40
N ARG A 67 -3.75 -13.62 13.41
CA ARG A 67 -3.90 -12.67 12.30
C ARG A 67 -5.06 -13.12 11.40
N LYS A 68 -5.94 -12.19 11.02
CA LYS A 68 -6.98 -12.44 10.02
C LYS A 68 -6.34 -12.51 8.63
N MET A 69 -6.85 -13.36 7.75
CA MET A 69 -6.48 -13.30 6.34
C MET A 69 -7.12 -12.07 5.69
N LEU A 70 -6.46 -11.46 4.71
CA LEU A 70 -6.96 -10.26 4.03
C LEU A 70 -8.32 -10.51 3.35
N SER A 71 -8.54 -11.73 2.83
CA SER A 71 -9.81 -12.19 2.24
C SER A 71 -10.99 -12.07 3.20
N ASP A 72 -10.73 -12.31 4.49
CA ASP A 72 -11.78 -12.46 5.51
C ASP A 72 -12.20 -11.09 6.06
N LEU A 73 -11.35 -10.06 5.92
CA LEU A 73 -11.62 -8.71 6.40
C LEU A 73 -12.86 -8.09 5.75
N SER A 74 -13.15 -8.42 4.49
CA SER A 74 -14.33 -7.90 3.77
C SER A 74 -15.67 -8.21 4.44
N SER A 75 -15.72 -9.22 5.30
CA SER A 75 -16.90 -9.61 6.09
C SER A 75 -16.95 -8.96 7.47
N ASP A 76 -15.85 -8.36 7.94
CA ASP A 76 -15.74 -7.76 9.26
C ASP A 76 -16.44 -6.39 9.30
N PRO A 77 -17.44 -6.18 10.17
CA PRO A 77 -18.13 -4.89 10.31
C PRO A 77 -17.17 -3.73 10.65
N ALA A 78 -16.15 -3.96 11.47
CA ALA A 78 -15.18 -2.94 11.84
C ALA A 78 -14.30 -2.54 10.64
N PHE A 79 -13.92 -3.50 9.79
CA PHE A 79 -13.19 -3.21 8.56
C PHE A 79 -14.06 -2.45 7.55
N ARG A 80 -15.34 -2.81 7.40
CA ARG A 80 -16.26 -2.08 6.49
C ARG A 80 -16.45 -0.64 6.91
N GLU A 81 -16.61 -0.40 8.22
CA GLU A 81 -16.71 0.97 8.73
C GLU A 81 -15.41 1.74 8.56
N PHE A 82 -14.26 1.10 8.84
CA PHE A 82 -12.95 1.68 8.53
C PHE A 82 -12.84 2.08 7.06
N PHE A 83 -13.13 1.14 6.14
CA PHE A 83 -13.04 1.35 4.70
C PHE A 83 -13.92 2.52 4.26
N LYS A 84 -15.18 2.56 4.73
CA LYS A 84 -16.11 3.66 4.46
C LYS A 84 -15.57 5.01 4.95
N LEU A 85 -14.96 5.07 6.14
CA LEU A 85 -14.36 6.30 6.65
C LEU A 85 -13.16 6.74 5.81
N GLN A 86 -12.37 5.81 5.26
CA GLN A 86 -11.21 6.13 4.42
C GLN A 86 -11.59 6.71 3.05
N GLU A 87 -12.80 6.46 2.54
CA GLU A 87 -13.32 7.09 1.32
C GLU A 87 -13.56 8.61 1.49
N GLY A 88 -13.84 9.06 2.72
CA GLY A 88 -14.04 10.46 3.04
C GLY A 88 -12.72 11.22 3.27
N PHE A 89 -12.64 12.47 2.82
CA PHE A 89 -11.45 13.31 3.04
C PHE A 89 -11.21 13.63 4.53
N GLU A 90 -12.26 13.67 5.35
CA GLU A 90 -12.19 14.03 6.77
C GLU A 90 -11.44 12.99 7.60
N TRP A 91 -11.61 11.71 7.25
CA TRP A 91 -11.16 10.56 8.04
C TRP A 91 -10.09 9.70 7.33
N ASN A 92 -9.62 10.14 6.16
CA ASN A 92 -8.58 9.43 5.41
C ASN A 92 -7.22 9.54 6.14
N ILE A 93 -6.78 8.40 6.68
CA ILE A 93 -5.54 8.29 7.45
C ILE A 93 -4.33 8.47 6.55
N ALA A 94 -4.34 7.95 5.32
CA ALA A 94 -3.21 8.09 4.40
C ALA A 94 -2.92 9.56 4.08
N GLN A 95 -3.97 10.35 3.82
CA GLN A 95 -3.85 11.80 3.61
C GLN A 95 -3.31 12.49 4.87
N ARG A 96 -3.77 12.10 6.06
CA ARG A 96 -3.27 12.68 7.32
C ARG A 96 -1.80 12.33 7.57
N LEU A 97 -1.39 11.09 7.31
CA LEU A 97 -0.01 10.64 7.45
C LEU A 97 0.93 11.35 6.47
N LEU A 98 0.49 11.57 5.22
CA LEU A 98 1.25 12.35 4.23
C LEU A 98 1.48 13.79 4.71
N ALA A 99 0.45 14.44 5.26
CA ALA A 99 0.59 15.78 5.84
C ALA A 99 1.54 15.80 7.05
N THR A 100 1.51 14.76 7.89
CA THR A 100 2.46 14.63 9.01
C THR A 100 3.88 14.40 8.51
N LEU A 101 4.08 13.57 7.49
CA LEU A 101 5.39 13.31 6.88
C LEU A 101 6.01 14.56 6.28
N ASP A 102 5.24 15.33 5.50
CA ASP A 102 5.66 16.61 4.91
C ASP A 102 6.25 17.55 5.98
N TRP A 103 5.55 17.67 7.11
CA TRP A 103 6.03 18.45 8.24
C TRP A 103 7.29 17.89 8.90
N LEU A 104 7.35 16.57 9.12
CA LEU A 104 8.49 15.90 9.76
C LEU A 104 9.77 16.04 8.93
N VAL A 105 9.66 15.95 7.60
CA VAL A 105 10.79 16.08 6.66
C VAL A 105 11.36 17.49 6.70
N VAL A 106 10.51 18.52 6.61
CA VAL A 106 10.95 19.93 6.61
C VAL A 106 11.71 20.31 7.90
N ARG A 107 11.43 19.64 9.02
CA ARG A 107 12.07 19.90 10.32
C ARG A 107 13.12 18.85 10.73
N GLY A 108 13.34 17.83 9.91
CA GLY A 108 14.09 16.61 10.19
C GLY A 108 15.60 16.73 10.33
N GLY A 109 16.19 17.93 10.27
CA GLY A 109 17.61 18.14 9.96
C GLY A 109 18.65 17.40 10.83
N ASP A 110 18.37 17.18 12.12
CA ASP A 110 19.28 16.51 13.06
C ASP A 110 18.87 15.06 13.40
N GLY A 111 17.99 14.45 12.60
CA GLY A 111 17.54 13.07 12.80
C GLY A 111 16.59 12.87 13.99
N GLN A 112 16.18 13.94 14.67
CA GLN A 112 15.29 13.89 15.85
C GLN A 112 13.93 13.25 15.55
N TYR A 113 13.51 13.29 14.28
CA TYR A 113 12.22 12.83 13.82
C TYR A 113 12.27 11.48 13.10
N ASP A 114 13.44 10.87 12.94
CA ASP A 114 13.64 9.65 12.15
C ASP A 114 12.69 8.53 12.54
N LEU A 115 12.58 8.26 13.84
CA LEU A 115 11.69 7.22 14.34
C LEU A 115 10.21 7.54 14.05
N LEU A 116 9.81 8.82 14.06
CA LEU A 116 8.45 9.21 13.73
C LEU A 116 8.17 9.09 12.22
N ILE A 117 9.15 9.44 11.39
CA ILE A 117 9.08 9.28 9.93
C ILE A 117 8.94 7.81 9.56
N VAL A 118 9.80 6.93 10.09
CA VAL A 118 9.72 5.48 9.86
C VAL A 118 8.37 4.92 10.28
N ASN A 119 7.89 5.26 11.49
CA ASN A 119 6.58 4.80 11.96
C ASN A 119 5.43 5.31 11.09
N ALA A 120 5.50 6.55 10.60
CA ALA A 120 4.47 7.11 9.72
C ALA A 120 4.48 6.42 8.35
N LEU A 121 5.65 6.09 7.79
CA LEU A 121 5.79 5.31 6.56
C LEU A 121 5.24 3.89 6.72
N ASP A 122 5.52 3.21 7.83
CA ASP A 122 5.01 1.85 8.09
C ASP A 122 3.48 1.84 8.23
N LEU A 123 2.91 2.83 8.92
CA LEU A 123 1.46 2.98 9.00
C LEU A 123 0.85 3.32 7.63
N LEU A 124 1.53 4.15 6.84
CA LEU A 124 1.08 4.51 5.50
C LEU A 124 1.05 3.26 4.61
N GLN A 125 2.08 2.41 4.64
CA GLN A 125 2.08 1.11 3.96
C GLN A 125 0.86 0.28 4.34
N GLY A 126 0.61 0.11 5.65
CA GLY A 126 -0.53 -0.66 6.16
C GLY A 126 -1.88 -0.11 5.69
N VAL A 127 -2.06 1.21 5.75
CA VAL A 127 -3.31 1.87 5.30
C VAL A 127 -3.51 1.70 3.80
N LEU A 128 -2.47 1.84 2.97
CA LEU A 128 -2.56 1.67 1.52
C LEU A 128 -2.90 0.23 1.11
N LEU A 129 -2.48 -0.75 1.92
CA LEU A 129 -2.85 -2.17 1.71
C LEU A 129 -4.29 -2.47 2.15
N LEU A 130 -4.75 -1.87 3.26
CA LEU A 130 -6.12 -2.05 3.76
C LEU A 130 -7.16 -1.24 2.98
N HIS A 131 -6.76 -0.10 2.42
CA HIS A 131 -7.59 0.78 1.60
C HIS A 131 -6.86 1.14 0.28
N PRO A 132 -6.85 0.22 -0.71
CA PRO A 132 -6.23 0.44 -2.01
C PRO A 132 -6.62 1.76 -2.73
N PRO A 133 -7.87 2.27 -2.63
CA PRO A 133 -8.22 3.56 -3.23
C PRO A 133 -7.35 4.73 -2.74
N SER A 134 -6.82 4.68 -1.51
CA SER A 134 -5.89 5.71 -1.01
C SER A 134 -4.60 5.81 -1.80
N LYS A 135 -4.21 4.78 -2.59
CA LYS A 135 -3.05 4.87 -3.48
C LYS A 135 -3.22 5.95 -4.54
N ALA A 136 -4.45 6.34 -4.88
CA ALA A 136 -4.70 7.42 -5.84
C ALA A 136 -4.13 8.78 -5.39
N LEU A 137 -3.81 8.95 -4.10
CA LEU A 137 -3.13 10.15 -3.58
C LEU A 137 -1.78 10.39 -4.28
N PHE A 138 -1.09 9.34 -4.71
CA PHE A 138 0.24 9.44 -5.35
C PHE A 138 0.19 9.73 -6.85
N THR A 139 -0.99 9.91 -7.43
CA THR A 139 -1.15 10.53 -8.76
C THR A 139 -0.78 12.01 -8.74
N ARG A 140 -0.72 12.63 -7.55
CA ARG A 140 -0.30 14.01 -7.36
C ARG A 140 1.21 14.05 -7.17
N SER A 141 1.88 14.87 -7.99
CA SER A 141 3.34 15.01 -7.93
C SER A 141 3.86 15.42 -6.56
N VAL A 142 3.12 16.25 -5.81
CA VAL A 142 3.51 16.68 -4.45
C VAL A 142 3.70 15.49 -3.51
N HIS A 143 2.78 14.53 -3.50
CA HIS A 143 2.88 13.36 -2.62
C HIS A 143 3.94 12.36 -3.09
N MET A 144 4.15 12.24 -4.41
CA MET A 144 5.22 11.39 -4.94
C MET A 144 6.60 11.98 -4.66
N ASN A 145 6.78 13.29 -4.86
CA ASN A 145 8.03 13.99 -4.52
C ASN A 145 8.37 13.85 -3.04
N LEU A 146 7.38 13.93 -2.14
CA LEU A 146 7.63 13.67 -0.71
C LEU A 146 8.32 12.30 -0.47
N LEU A 147 7.93 11.25 -1.20
CA LEU A 147 8.61 9.95 -1.11
C LEU A 147 9.99 9.98 -1.77
N LEU A 148 10.18 10.72 -2.86
CA LEU A 148 11.49 10.85 -3.50
C LEU A 148 12.48 11.66 -2.64
N ASP A 149 12.03 12.71 -1.97
CA ASP A 149 12.82 13.54 -1.05
C ASP A 149 13.30 12.71 0.16
N LEU A 150 12.46 11.80 0.64
CA LEU A 150 12.82 10.84 1.70
C LEU A 150 13.89 9.81 1.28
N LEU A 151 14.16 9.64 -0.03
CA LEU A 151 15.25 8.81 -0.54
C LEU A 151 16.59 9.55 -0.62
N GLU A 152 16.63 10.86 -0.39
CA GLU A 152 17.86 11.62 -0.49
C GLU A 152 18.97 11.06 0.45
N PRO A 153 20.26 11.14 0.08
CA PRO A 153 21.36 10.60 0.87
C PRO A 153 21.51 11.19 2.28
N ILE A 154 20.91 12.35 2.55
CA ILE A 154 20.90 12.98 3.87
C ILE A 154 20.07 12.19 4.90
N ASN A 155 19.09 11.43 4.44
CA ASN A 155 18.20 10.66 5.31
C ASN A 155 18.87 9.37 5.77
N SER A 156 18.50 8.90 6.95
CA SER A 156 19.04 7.65 7.50
C SER A 156 18.62 6.43 6.68
N ALA A 157 19.44 5.38 6.72
CA ALA A 157 19.18 4.12 6.01
C ALA A 157 17.83 3.49 6.37
N ALA A 158 17.34 3.71 7.59
CA ALA A 158 16.03 3.25 8.03
C ALA A 158 14.89 3.98 7.29
N ILE A 159 14.97 5.32 7.18
CA ILE A 159 14.01 6.12 6.41
C ILE A 159 14.04 5.70 4.95
N GLN A 160 15.21 5.61 4.33
CA GLN A 160 15.34 5.21 2.93
C GLN A 160 14.74 3.82 2.69
N SER A 161 15.02 2.84 3.56
CA SER A 161 14.47 1.49 3.44
C SER A 161 12.93 1.47 3.55
N ALA A 162 12.37 2.15 4.57
CA ALA A 162 10.92 2.25 4.75
C ALA A 162 10.24 2.99 3.57
N THR A 163 10.92 3.98 3.01
CA THR A 163 10.44 4.76 1.86
C THR A 163 10.41 3.92 0.59
N VAL A 164 11.45 3.11 0.33
CA VAL A 164 11.46 2.18 -0.82
C VAL A 164 10.29 1.19 -0.73
N ILE A 165 10.01 0.64 0.46
CA ILE A 165 8.85 -0.26 0.67
C ILE A 165 7.54 0.49 0.45
N THR A 166 7.44 1.73 0.95
CA THR A 166 6.27 2.59 0.76
C THR A 166 6.02 2.89 -0.71
N LEU A 167 7.09 3.14 -1.50
CA LEU A 167 7.00 3.28 -2.95
C LEU A 167 6.45 2.02 -3.60
N VAL A 168 6.98 0.82 -3.28
CA VAL A 168 6.43 -0.44 -3.82
C VAL A 168 4.93 -0.53 -3.55
N VAL A 169 4.48 -0.29 -2.32
CA VAL A 169 3.05 -0.35 -1.96
C VAL A 169 2.21 0.69 -2.71
N ALA A 170 2.71 1.92 -2.85
CA ALA A 170 2.03 3.01 -3.55
C ALA A 170 1.92 2.77 -5.07
N LEU A 171 2.91 2.10 -5.65
CA LEU A 171 3.00 1.81 -7.08
C LEU A 171 2.31 0.49 -7.48
N LEU A 172 2.19 -0.45 -6.55
CA LEU A 172 1.59 -1.77 -6.79
C LEU A 172 0.15 -1.65 -7.30
N ASP A 173 -0.12 -2.28 -8.45
CA ASP A 173 -1.39 -2.24 -9.20
C ASP A 173 -1.85 -0.83 -9.60
N MET A 174 -0.93 0.14 -9.63
CA MET A 174 -1.23 1.55 -9.90
C MET A 174 -0.31 2.09 -11.01
N PRO A 175 -0.50 1.69 -12.27
CA PRO A 175 0.37 2.13 -13.37
C PRO A 175 0.39 3.65 -13.52
N GLN A 176 -0.72 4.35 -13.19
CA GLN A 176 -0.73 5.82 -13.14
C GLN A 176 0.28 6.40 -12.14
N ASN A 177 0.41 5.80 -10.96
CA ASN A 177 1.40 6.23 -9.97
C ASN A 177 2.81 5.94 -10.48
N VAL A 178 3.02 4.82 -11.19
CA VAL A 178 4.31 4.50 -11.82
C VAL A 178 4.67 5.57 -12.85
N ARG A 179 3.72 6.01 -13.69
CA ARG A 179 3.95 7.09 -14.65
C ARG A 179 4.39 8.39 -13.95
N VAL A 180 3.74 8.76 -12.84
CA VAL A 180 4.09 9.97 -12.07
C VAL A 180 5.48 9.83 -11.45
N PHE A 181 5.81 8.67 -10.88
CA PHE A 181 7.14 8.38 -10.36
C PHE A 181 8.22 8.53 -11.43
N GLU A 182 8.01 7.99 -12.63
CA GLU A 182 8.96 8.12 -13.74
C GLU A 182 9.11 9.56 -14.25
N GLN A 183 7.99 10.30 -14.34
CA GLN A 183 8.01 11.71 -14.76
C GLN A 183 8.76 12.63 -13.79
N LEU A 184 8.87 12.21 -12.52
CA LEU A 184 9.58 12.94 -11.47
C LEU A 184 11.01 12.42 -11.27
N ASP A 185 11.60 11.80 -12.31
CA ASP A 185 12.95 11.23 -12.29
C ASP A 185 13.16 10.18 -11.17
N GLY A 186 12.08 9.53 -10.72
CA GLY A 186 12.14 8.55 -9.63
C GLY A 186 13.08 7.38 -9.94
N LEU A 187 13.17 6.95 -11.20
CA LEU A 187 14.15 5.95 -11.64
C LEU A 187 15.58 6.44 -11.50
N LEU A 188 15.87 7.69 -11.86
CA LEU A 188 17.20 8.27 -11.68
C LEU A 188 17.55 8.33 -10.20
N THR A 189 16.62 8.73 -9.33
CA THR A 189 16.80 8.77 -7.88
C THR A 189 17.14 7.38 -7.31
N VAL A 190 16.31 6.38 -7.60
CA VAL A 190 16.50 4.99 -7.15
C VAL A 190 17.82 4.39 -7.65
N THR A 191 18.12 4.56 -8.94
CA THR A 191 19.32 3.97 -9.54
C THR A 191 20.61 4.69 -9.13
N SER A 192 20.56 6.01 -8.89
CA SER A 192 21.68 6.77 -8.34
C SER A 192 21.99 6.33 -6.92
N LEU A 193 20.94 6.18 -6.08
CA LEU A 193 21.08 5.65 -4.72
C LEU A 193 21.62 4.21 -4.74
N PHE A 194 21.16 3.36 -5.65
CA PHE A 194 21.66 1.98 -5.80
C PHE A 194 23.15 1.93 -6.17
N ARG A 195 23.57 2.79 -7.11
CA ARG A 195 24.94 2.86 -7.60
C ARG A 195 25.92 3.41 -6.58
N SER A 196 25.48 4.34 -5.73
CA SER A 196 26.37 4.96 -4.73
C SER A 196 27.02 3.89 -3.86
N ARG A 197 28.33 4.05 -3.62
CA ARG A 197 29.13 3.15 -2.77
C ARG A 197 28.86 3.39 -1.28
N GLU A 198 28.31 4.55 -0.94
CA GLU A 198 28.00 4.97 0.42
C GLU A 198 26.65 4.42 0.90
N THR A 199 25.80 3.98 -0.03
CA THR A 199 24.48 3.43 0.28
C THR A 199 24.61 2.16 1.10
N ASN A 200 23.90 2.15 2.24
CA ASN A 200 23.85 1.03 3.16
C ASN A 200 23.39 -0.27 2.45
N ARG A 201 23.97 -1.42 2.86
CA ARG A 201 23.66 -2.73 2.29
C ARG A 201 22.16 -3.07 2.36
N ASP A 202 21.49 -2.74 3.46
CA ASP A 202 20.07 -3.04 3.64
C ASP A 202 19.22 -2.19 2.67
N VAL A 203 19.60 -0.93 2.47
CA VAL A 203 18.96 -0.05 1.47
C VAL A 203 19.18 -0.59 0.06
N LYS A 204 20.40 -1.04 -0.27
CA LYS A 204 20.68 -1.69 -1.57
C LYS A 204 19.82 -2.92 -1.80
N PHE A 205 19.62 -3.74 -0.77
CA PHE A 205 18.74 -4.90 -0.84
C PHE A 205 17.30 -4.49 -1.16
N ARG A 206 16.76 -3.47 -0.47
CA ARG A 206 15.41 -2.93 -0.77
C ARG A 206 15.31 -2.33 -2.17
N LEU A 207 16.33 -1.64 -2.64
CA LEU A 207 16.38 -1.09 -4.00
C LEU A 207 16.40 -2.21 -5.05
N THR A 208 17.10 -3.32 -4.80
CA THR A 208 17.04 -4.49 -5.66
C THR A 208 15.64 -5.09 -5.71
N GLU A 209 14.97 -5.27 -4.56
CA GLU A 209 13.57 -5.71 -4.52
C GLU A 209 12.64 -4.76 -5.29
N PHE A 210 12.86 -3.45 -5.16
CA PHE A 210 12.12 -2.44 -5.93
C PHE A 210 12.36 -2.58 -7.43
N LEU A 211 13.61 -2.79 -7.88
CA LEU A 211 13.91 -2.97 -9.30
C LEU A 211 13.28 -4.25 -9.85
N TYR A 212 13.29 -5.35 -9.09
CA TYR A 212 12.55 -6.55 -9.46
C TYR A 212 11.05 -6.28 -9.60
N PHE A 213 10.44 -5.62 -8.61
CA PHE A 213 9.05 -5.18 -8.68
C PHE A 213 8.78 -4.31 -9.91
N TYR A 214 9.60 -3.28 -10.14
CA TYR A 214 9.41 -2.35 -11.25
C TYR A 214 9.44 -3.07 -12.59
N LEU A 215 10.36 -4.02 -12.78
CA LEU A 215 10.50 -4.80 -14.01
C LEU A 215 9.42 -5.89 -14.19
N THR A 216 8.55 -6.12 -13.20
CA THR A 216 7.38 -6.97 -13.42
C THR A 216 6.36 -6.31 -14.36
N PRO A 217 5.60 -7.10 -15.14
CA PRO A 217 4.51 -6.58 -15.97
C PRO A 217 3.53 -5.72 -15.16
N GLU A 218 3.12 -4.56 -15.69
CA GLU A 218 2.00 -3.80 -15.14
C GLU A 218 0.69 -4.50 -15.58
N THR A 219 -0.15 -4.91 -14.63
CA THR A 219 -1.46 -5.54 -14.88
C THR A 219 -2.30 -4.69 -15.86
N PRO A 220 -2.91 -5.21 -16.98
CA PRO A 220 -4.14 -6.06 -17.00
C PRO A 220 -4.27 -7.07 -18.22
N PRO A 221 -5.30 -7.96 -18.39
CA PRO A 221 -6.72 -7.86 -17.97
C PRO A 221 -7.37 -9.13 -17.38
N VAL A 222 -7.88 -9.05 -16.14
CA VAL A 222 -9.13 -9.77 -15.85
C VAL A 222 -10.24 -8.92 -16.44
N ALA A 223 -10.72 -9.30 -17.61
CA ALA A 223 -12.08 -8.98 -17.99
C ALA A 223 -12.96 -9.49 -16.85
N GLN A 224 -13.46 -8.59 -16.01
CA GLN A 224 -14.72 -8.86 -15.33
C GLN A 224 -15.72 -9.12 -16.46
N LYS A 225 -15.86 -10.39 -16.84
CA LYS A 225 -17.11 -10.89 -17.37
C LYS A 225 -18.12 -10.59 -16.27
N ALA A 226 -18.71 -9.40 -16.34
CA ALA A 226 -20.01 -9.17 -15.75
C ALA A 226 -20.85 -10.36 -16.22
N GLY A 227 -21.23 -11.21 -15.28
CA GLY A 227 -22.09 -12.34 -15.52
C GLY A 227 -23.37 -11.81 -16.14
N ARG A 228 -23.44 -11.84 -17.48
CA ARG A 228 -24.69 -11.95 -18.20
C ARG A 228 -25.12 -13.39 -18.03
N ASP A 229 -25.75 -13.67 -16.90
CA ASP A 229 -26.76 -14.71 -16.78
C ASP A 229 -27.61 -14.37 -15.56
N GLY A 230 -28.83 -13.94 -15.86
CA GLY A 230 -29.79 -13.40 -14.91
C GLY A 230 -31.02 -12.94 -15.67
N SER A 231 -31.62 -13.86 -16.41
CA SER A 231 -32.94 -13.71 -17.01
C SER A 231 -33.98 -13.41 -15.93
N SER A 232 -34.78 -12.36 -16.14
CA SER A 232 -36.11 -12.22 -15.53
C SER A 232 -37.04 -11.53 -16.53
N PRO A 233 -38.24 -12.09 -16.79
CA PRO A 233 -39.18 -11.55 -17.75
C PRO A 233 -40.23 -10.66 -17.07
N ASN A 234 -40.50 -9.50 -17.68
CA ASN A 234 -41.80 -8.80 -17.82
C ASN A 234 -41.48 -7.38 -18.32
N GLY A 235 -41.90 -6.96 -19.53
CA GLY A 235 -43.22 -6.36 -19.77
C GLY A 235 -43.24 -4.96 -19.12
N GLU A 236 -43.19 -3.83 -19.82
CA GLU A 236 -44.13 -3.38 -20.85
C GLU A 236 -43.56 -2.24 -21.71
N ALA A 237 -44.27 -1.96 -22.80
CA ALA A 237 -43.93 -1.10 -23.91
C ALA A 237 -43.97 0.40 -23.62
N PHE A 238 -43.03 1.14 -24.20
CA PHE A 238 -43.31 2.48 -24.73
C PHE A 238 -42.46 2.73 -25.99
N LYS A 239 -43.13 2.91 -27.14
CA LYS A 239 -42.54 3.25 -28.44
C LYS A 239 -42.70 4.75 -28.70
N SER A 240 -41.64 5.44 -29.07
CA SER A 240 -41.64 6.48 -30.13
C SER A 240 -40.22 6.98 -30.47
N PRO A 241 -40.01 7.55 -31.68
CA PRO A 241 -38.85 7.20 -32.49
C PRO A 241 -37.87 8.35 -32.77
N GLY A 242 -36.64 7.95 -33.13
CA GLY A 242 -35.86 8.62 -34.18
C GLY A 242 -34.78 9.61 -33.73
N ARG A 243 -33.52 9.15 -33.70
CA ARG A 243 -32.42 9.89 -34.36
C ARG A 243 -31.19 9.00 -34.54
N ALA A 244 -30.82 8.79 -35.81
CA ALA A 244 -29.56 8.23 -36.21
C ALA A 244 -28.40 9.15 -35.76
N GLY A 245 -27.44 8.58 -35.03
CA GLY A 245 -26.28 9.28 -34.51
C GLY A 245 -25.08 8.33 -34.44
N LYS A 246 -24.42 8.18 -35.59
CA LYS A 246 -23.13 7.52 -35.79
C LYS A 246 -22.05 8.32 -35.05
N LYS A 247 -21.46 7.77 -33.98
CA LYS A 247 -20.23 8.22 -33.26
C LYS A 247 -20.03 7.22 -32.12
N GLY A 248 -18.88 6.65 -31.81
CA GLY A 248 -17.51 6.73 -32.28
C GLY A 248 -16.78 5.84 -31.27
N GLY A 249 -15.96 4.89 -31.73
CA GLY A 249 -15.30 3.94 -30.84
C GLY A 249 -14.42 4.66 -29.82
N GLU A 250 -14.78 4.58 -28.55
CA GLU A 250 -13.95 5.00 -27.43
C GLU A 250 -12.80 4.00 -27.27
N LYS A 251 -11.67 4.33 -27.91
CA LYS A 251 -10.35 3.85 -27.50
C LYS A 251 -9.97 4.56 -26.20
N SER A 252 -10.35 4.00 -25.05
CA SER A 252 -9.81 4.41 -23.75
C SER A 252 -9.08 3.21 -23.15
N GLY A 253 -7.75 3.26 -23.10
CA GLY A 253 -6.97 2.26 -22.35
C GLY A 253 -5.52 2.01 -22.79
N SER A 254 -5.05 2.44 -23.96
CA SER A 254 -3.75 1.95 -24.48
C SER A 254 -2.51 2.79 -24.12
N GLY A 255 -2.58 3.69 -23.13
CA GLY A 255 -1.48 4.65 -22.88
C GLY A 255 -0.99 4.75 -21.43
N VAL A 256 -1.51 3.92 -20.51
CA VAL A 256 -1.17 4.03 -19.09
C VAL A 256 -0.16 2.98 -18.65
N THR A 257 -0.17 1.81 -19.28
CA THR A 257 0.74 0.70 -18.93
C THR A 257 1.91 0.61 -19.90
N LEU A 258 3.10 0.30 -19.37
CA LEU A 258 4.27 -0.05 -20.16
C LEU A 258 4.55 -1.55 -20.16
N SER A 259 5.05 -2.04 -21.29
CA SER A 259 5.62 -3.38 -21.41
C SER A 259 6.93 -3.52 -20.62
N VAL A 260 7.30 -4.75 -20.28
CA VAL A 260 8.57 -5.05 -19.61
C VAL A 260 9.76 -4.56 -20.43
N GLU A 261 9.68 -4.63 -21.77
CA GLU A 261 10.74 -4.15 -22.65
C GLU A 261 10.90 -2.62 -22.62
N GLU A 262 9.79 -1.87 -22.61
CA GLU A 262 9.84 -0.41 -22.45
C GLU A 262 10.42 -0.03 -21.08
N LYS A 263 10.00 -0.74 -20.02
CA LYS A 263 10.56 -0.54 -18.68
C LYS A 263 12.05 -0.87 -18.60
N LYS A 264 12.48 -1.96 -19.22
CA LYS A 264 13.90 -2.33 -19.34
C LYS A 264 14.68 -1.18 -19.95
N GLN A 265 14.21 -0.63 -21.08
CA GLN A 265 14.88 0.49 -21.75
C GLN A 265 14.98 1.73 -20.86
N LEU A 266 14.00 1.98 -19.99
CA LEU A 266 14.06 3.09 -19.03
C LEU A 266 15.14 2.85 -17.95
N VAL A 267 15.22 1.64 -17.39
CA VAL A 267 16.24 1.31 -16.37
C VAL A 267 17.64 1.25 -16.98
N ASP A 268 17.79 0.71 -18.19
CA ASP A 268 19.08 0.58 -18.89
C ASP A 268 19.76 1.95 -19.15
N ARG A 269 18.99 3.03 -19.28
CA ARG A 269 19.53 4.40 -19.37
C ARG A 269 20.36 4.77 -18.14
N TYR A 270 20.03 4.20 -16.97
CA TYR A 270 20.68 4.50 -15.71
C TYR A 270 21.50 3.34 -15.14
N LEU A 271 21.24 2.08 -15.52
CA LEU A 271 22.00 0.91 -15.04
C LEU A 271 22.34 -0.03 -16.22
N PRO A 272 23.16 0.42 -17.18
CA PRO A 272 23.46 -0.38 -18.37
C PRO A 272 24.12 -1.70 -17.98
N GLY A 273 23.58 -2.80 -18.53
CA GLY A 273 24.12 -4.16 -18.37
C GLY A 273 23.64 -4.92 -17.14
N LEU A 274 23.06 -4.26 -16.13
CA LEU A 274 22.52 -4.93 -14.94
C LEU A 274 21.09 -5.44 -15.16
N VAL A 275 20.32 -4.79 -16.03
CA VAL A 275 18.89 -5.10 -16.20
C VAL A 275 18.67 -6.51 -16.77
N ASP A 276 19.53 -6.94 -17.69
CA ASP A 276 19.48 -8.30 -18.24
C ASP A 276 19.75 -9.38 -17.20
N GLU A 277 20.62 -9.12 -16.22
CA GLU A 277 20.88 -10.02 -15.10
C GLU A 277 19.67 -10.10 -14.18
N LEU A 278 19.08 -8.94 -13.83
CA LEU A 278 17.86 -8.88 -13.02
C LEU A 278 16.67 -9.59 -13.69
N LEU A 279 16.48 -9.44 -14.99
CA LEU A 279 15.42 -10.13 -15.71
C LEU A 279 15.64 -11.65 -15.74
N ARG A 280 16.89 -12.10 -15.94
CA ARG A 280 17.25 -13.52 -15.88
C ARG A 280 16.99 -14.11 -14.49
N ASP A 281 17.31 -13.38 -13.43
CA ASP A 281 17.05 -13.79 -12.06
C ASP A 281 15.53 -13.88 -11.81
N LEU A 282 14.76 -12.91 -12.31
CA LEU A 282 13.30 -12.91 -12.20
C LEU A 282 12.66 -14.15 -12.85
N ASP A 283 13.11 -14.51 -14.06
CA ASP A 283 12.67 -15.71 -14.79
C ASP A 283 13.07 -17.02 -14.09
N THR A 284 14.29 -17.04 -13.53
CA THR A 284 14.87 -18.23 -12.91
C THR A 284 14.22 -18.54 -11.55
N TYR A 285 14.10 -17.53 -10.70
CA TYR A 285 13.69 -17.71 -9.30
C TYR A 285 12.20 -17.50 -9.08
N LYS A 286 11.48 -16.88 -10.02
CA LYS A 286 10.04 -16.51 -9.87
C LYS A 286 9.73 -16.00 -8.46
N PRO A 287 10.39 -14.94 -7.98
CA PRO A 287 10.39 -14.53 -6.58
C PRO A 287 9.00 -14.22 -6.01
N PHE A 288 8.00 -14.00 -6.86
CA PHE A 288 6.60 -13.77 -6.50
C PHE A 288 5.69 -15.01 -6.71
N GLY A 289 6.25 -16.21 -6.77
CA GLY A 289 5.50 -17.47 -6.75
C GLY A 289 4.64 -17.75 -7.98
N GLY A 290 4.90 -17.09 -9.12
CA GLY A 290 4.09 -17.25 -10.34
C GLY A 290 2.68 -16.66 -10.26
N ILE A 291 2.36 -15.87 -9.23
CA ILE A 291 1.04 -15.24 -9.04
C ILE A 291 0.80 -14.11 -10.06
N LEU A 292 1.88 -13.58 -10.65
CA LEU A 292 1.87 -12.54 -11.69
C LEU A 292 2.00 -13.11 -13.11
N SER A 293 1.95 -14.44 -13.28
CA SER A 293 2.05 -15.16 -14.56
C SER A 293 0.68 -15.50 -15.14
#